data_AF-A0A383S7M0-F1
#
_entry.id   AF-A0A383S7M0-F1
#
_cell.length_a   1.000
_cell.length_b   1.000
_cell.length_c   1.000
_cell.angle_alpha   90.00
_cell.angle_beta   90.00
_cell.angle_gamma   90.00
#
_symmetry.space_group_name_H-M   'P 1'
#
loop_
_entity.id
_entity.type
_entity.pdbx_description
1 polymer ?
#
loop_
_entity_poly.entity_id
_entity_poly.type
_entity_poly.pdbx_seq_one_letter_code
_entity_poly.pdbx_strand_id
1 'polypeptide(L)'
;MMRTSTSKPSLTRRSVLAAMMGTALLSPLVACTRGGGDGTSGAQNPGDGSADGLQDQLGGLGGNAPSLSPEEYEAIVDGLAEWVSRVWPLMGSVWPDADYNQHRIVAMQVGDDFKATRAWVVSTDGHRELRNDEYADITPPSSYDKITFEGHPSITLNLGSTASLSNGSAPEDASSSTSSASNETGANLKDPATLAFGLMTHELVHFYYQGEINVTAESTRDTPYPFEARPRTLRRMLLNSLYLAATEQDKQQEHLGHARYWLDTWKKEAAQEAQDIHHYDIVEGVARYIEYMALSIDSGQSAEQLRRQQAPLLKEGLTVDISVDAESYALGFPTGVLLDSLKPGWKDGFYASGMTLAELLLDDVTASPDEIDAQVKEEVEKQVAEAEETNGPEIKKIDTAEADTSIAYLRCLEYGEIAYVGSFAYQDKVVLTTTILTLSNSGQNLQIIGAPTFTGADREALNVPLIDVTHSYDNGVLTITGDNITGTIKAERTTENGREVYIAR
;
A
#
# COMPACT_ATOMS: atom_id res chain seq x y z
N MET A 1 12.41 6.20 75.12
CA MET A 1 12.42 7.64 74.73
C MET A 1 13.19 7.80 73.43
N MET A 2 12.82 8.81 72.65
CA MET A 2 13.36 9.19 71.34
C MET A 2 14.90 9.23 71.21
N ARG A 3 15.47 8.79 70.06
CA ARG A 3 15.95 9.68 68.95
C ARG A 3 16.70 8.92 67.83
N THR A 4 15.97 8.66 66.75
CA THR A 4 16.28 8.95 65.32
C THR A 4 17.71 9.17 64.79
N SER A 5 17.96 8.54 63.62
CA SER A 5 18.77 9.01 62.45
C SER A 5 20.31 8.92 62.55
N THR A 6 21.06 8.41 61.56
CA THR A 6 20.91 8.47 60.09
C THR A 6 21.47 7.21 59.40
N SER A 7 20.71 6.57 58.50
CA SER A 7 21.21 5.52 57.59
C SER A 7 21.27 6.02 56.15
N LYS A 8 22.39 5.79 55.46
CA LYS A 8 22.57 6.13 54.04
C LYS A 8 21.72 5.20 53.16
N PRO A 9 20.97 5.70 52.16
CA PRO A 9 20.44 4.86 51.11
C PRO A 9 21.55 4.55 50.08
N SER A 10 21.94 3.29 49.95
CA SER A 10 22.70 2.82 48.79
C SER A 10 21.72 2.54 47.65
N LEU A 11 21.65 3.45 46.67
CA LEU A 11 20.90 3.21 45.44
C LEU A 11 21.64 2.18 44.58
N THR A 12 21.17 0.93 44.62
CA THR A 12 21.62 -0.13 43.73
C THR A 12 21.08 0.10 42.32
N ARG A 13 21.93 -0.06 41.31
CA ARG A 13 21.56 0.08 39.89
C ARG A 13 20.45 -0.91 39.52
N ARG A 14 19.25 -0.40 39.27
CA ARG A 14 18.23 -0.96 38.39
C ARG A 14 17.52 0.21 37.70
N SER A 15 17.64 0.28 36.37
CA SER A 15 16.77 0.95 35.40
C SER A 15 17.47 1.02 34.04
N VAL A 16 16.68 1.22 32.97
CA VAL A 16 17.09 1.35 31.56
C VAL A 16 17.51 0.03 30.88
N LEU A 17 16.50 -0.79 30.60
CA LEU A 17 16.50 -1.73 29.45
C LEU A 17 15.03 -2.04 29.11
N ALA A 18 14.34 -1.01 28.60
CA ALA A 18 12.95 -1.03 28.17
C ALA A 18 12.67 0.22 27.30
N ALA A 19 13.07 0.18 26.03
CA ALA A 19 12.68 1.10 24.94
C ALA A 19 13.49 0.81 23.65
N MET A 20 13.45 -0.43 23.14
CA MET A 20 13.86 -0.78 21.77
C MET A 20 13.04 -2.01 21.33
N MET A 21 11.78 -1.75 21.00
CA MET A 21 11.01 -2.59 20.08
C MET A 21 10.69 -1.68 18.90
N GLY A 22 11.20 -2.04 17.72
CA GLY A 22 11.03 -1.22 16.53
C GLY A 22 9.57 -1.21 16.12
N THR A 23 9.05 -0.02 15.86
CA THR A 23 7.84 0.14 15.06
C THR A 23 8.18 -0.24 13.63
N ALA A 24 7.97 -1.51 13.28
CA ALA A 24 7.83 -1.91 11.89
C ALA A 24 6.60 -1.16 11.34
N LEU A 25 6.86 -0.13 10.53
CA LEU A 25 5.81 0.67 9.94
C LEU A 25 5.14 -0.16 8.83
N LEU A 26 3.92 -0.58 9.11
CA LEU A 26 3.00 -1.11 8.12
C LEU A 26 2.58 0.04 7.21
N SER A 27 2.78 -0.12 5.92
CA SER A 27 2.35 0.84 4.92
C SER A 27 2.06 0.05 3.65
N PRO A 28 0.79 -0.09 3.27
CA PRO A 28 0.43 -0.44 1.90
C PRO A 28 0.93 0.64 0.92
N LEU A 29 0.91 0.32 -0.37
CA LEU A 29 0.88 1.37 -1.40
C LEU A 29 -0.54 1.97 -1.30
N VAL A 30 -0.76 3.25 -0.97
CA VAL A 30 0.04 4.45 -1.25
C VAL A 30 0.13 5.35 -0.01
N ALA A 31 1.30 5.98 0.19
CA ALA A 31 1.52 7.22 0.96
C ALA A 31 1.34 7.24 2.49
N CYS A 32 2.40 7.64 3.21
CA CYS A 32 2.29 8.25 4.54
C CYS A 32 3.45 9.21 4.91
N THR A 33 3.08 10.36 5.51
CA THR A 33 3.75 11.22 6.52
C THR A 33 4.06 12.72 6.20
N ARG A 34 3.24 13.64 6.75
CA ARG A 34 3.50 15.04 7.23
C ARG A 34 4.73 15.87 6.72
N GLY A 35 4.66 17.18 6.39
CA GLY A 35 3.54 18.13 6.16
C GLY A 35 3.89 19.65 6.36
N GLY A 36 3.34 20.56 5.54
CA GLY A 36 3.00 21.98 5.91
C GLY A 36 3.74 23.20 5.29
N GLY A 37 3.01 24.10 4.59
CA GLY A 37 3.37 25.55 4.50
C GLY A 37 3.08 26.38 3.21
N ASP A 38 1.87 26.96 3.09
CA ASP A 38 1.39 28.15 2.31
C ASP A 38 2.20 28.84 1.17
N GLY A 39 1.51 29.21 0.05
CA GLY A 39 1.61 30.64 -0.40
C GLY A 39 1.51 31.16 -1.86
N THR A 40 0.59 30.70 -2.74
CA THR A 40 -0.07 31.50 -3.84
C THR A 40 0.67 32.01 -5.13
N SER A 41 0.00 31.77 -6.29
CA SER A 41 -0.23 32.66 -7.48
C SER A 41 0.61 32.59 -8.79
N GLY A 42 0.24 31.68 -9.71
CA GLY A 42 -0.49 31.94 -10.97
C GLY A 42 0.13 32.66 -12.19
N ALA A 43 0.23 31.95 -13.33
CA ALA A 43 -0.21 32.36 -14.70
C ALA A 43 0.13 31.30 -15.80
N GLN A 44 -0.65 31.23 -16.88
CA GLN A 44 -0.49 30.33 -18.06
C GLN A 44 0.19 31.09 -19.24
N ASN A 45 0.56 30.57 -20.44
CA ASN A 45 0.50 29.28 -21.18
C ASN A 45 1.44 29.44 -22.43
N PRO A 46 1.48 28.60 -23.51
CA PRO A 46 1.31 27.14 -23.73
C PRO A 46 2.48 26.50 -24.55
N GLY A 47 2.44 25.19 -24.90
CA GLY A 47 3.06 24.69 -26.15
C GLY A 47 3.68 23.26 -26.19
N ASP A 48 2.89 22.30 -26.71
CA ASP A 48 3.18 20.96 -27.28
C ASP A 48 4.61 20.36 -27.30
N GLY A 49 4.74 19.07 -26.91
CA GLY A 49 5.99 18.32 -27.04
C GLY A 49 6.05 16.82 -26.70
N SER A 50 4.97 16.03 -26.82
CA SER A 50 4.93 14.54 -26.76
C SER A 50 5.51 13.85 -25.50
N ALA A 51 4.64 13.49 -24.54
CA ALA A 51 4.98 12.61 -23.40
C ALA A 51 3.83 11.66 -22.96
N ASP A 52 2.79 11.55 -23.80
CA ASP A 52 1.41 11.26 -23.38
C ASP A 52 1.20 9.88 -22.70
N GLY A 53 2.01 8.86 -23.04
CA GLY A 53 1.81 7.48 -22.54
C GLY A 53 2.22 7.21 -21.08
N LEU A 54 3.15 7.99 -20.52
CA LEU A 54 3.55 7.87 -19.10
C LEU A 54 2.84 8.88 -18.21
N GLN A 55 2.35 9.97 -18.82
CA GLN A 55 1.73 11.08 -18.10
C GLN A 55 0.32 10.74 -17.61
N ASP A 56 -0.39 9.84 -18.29
CA ASP A 56 -1.74 9.40 -17.92
C ASP A 56 -1.77 8.47 -16.69
N GLN A 57 -0.80 7.55 -16.58
CA GLN A 57 -0.63 6.72 -15.37
C GLN A 57 -0.09 7.52 -14.16
N LEU A 58 0.66 8.59 -14.40
CA LEU A 58 1.18 9.47 -13.35
C LEU A 58 0.22 10.59 -12.94
N GLY A 59 -0.77 10.93 -13.77
CA GLY A 59 -1.76 11.96 -13.46
C GLY A 59 -2.45 11.71 -12.12
N GLY A 60 -2.84 10.45 -11.88
CA GLY A 60 -3.56 10.03 -10.68
C GLY A 60 -2.82 10.16 -9.34
N LEU A 61 -1.49 10.35 -9.35
CA LEU A 61 -0.66 10.47 -8.14
C LEU A 61 0.16 11.77 -8.11
N GLY A 62 0.51 12.32 -9.27
CA GLY A 62 1.28 13.55 -9.44
C GLY A 62 0.42 14.80 -9.54
N GLY A 63 -0.45 15.05 -8.55
CA GLY A 63 -1.21 16.31 -8.43
C GLY A 63 -2.22 16.63 -9.55
N ASN A 64 -2.43 15.73 -10.51
CA ASN A 64 -3.41 15.81 -11.59
C ASN A 64 -4.48 14.72 -11.44
N ALA A 65 -4.88 14.41 -10.19
CA ALA A 65 -6.07 13.60 -9.95
C ALA A 65 -7.22 14.20 -10.79
N PRO A 66 -8.03 13.37 -11.49
CA PRO A 66 -9.03 13.88 -12.42
C PRO A 66 -9.89 14.89 -11.67
N SER A 67 -10.10 16.07 -12.27
CA SER A 67 -10.78 17.17 -11.59
C SER A 67 -12.28 16.86 -11.47
N LEU A 68 -12.62 15.98 -10.53
CA LEU A 68 -13.97 15.52 -10.26
C LEU A 68 -14.87 16.72 -9.98
N SER A 69 -16.08 16.68 -10.52
CA SER A 69 -17.10 17.67 -10.19
C SER A 69 -17.51 17.55 -8.72
N PRO A 70 -18.05 18.62 -8.11
CA PRO A 70 -18.61 18.56 -6.75
C PRO A 70 -19.63 17.43 -6.59
N GLU A 71 -20.42 17.16 -7.63
CA GLU A 71 -21.42 16.09 -7.68
C GLU A 71 -20.79 14.69 -7.76
N GLU A 72 -19.64 14.54 -8.41
CA GLU A 72 -18.89 13.27 -8.43
C GLU A 72 -18.30 12.96 -7.05
N TYR A 73 -17.72 13.94 -6.35
CA TYR A 73 -17.30 13.76 -4.96
C TYR A 73 -18.46 13.38 -4.04
N GLU A 74 -19.62 14.02 -4.18
CA GLU A 74 -20.83 13.70 -3.41
C GLU A 74 -21.33 12.29 -3.69
N ALA A 75 -21.35 11.86 -4.96
CA ALA A 75 -21.74 10.48 -5.33
C ALA A 75 -20.81 9.42 -4.73
N ILE A 76 -19.49 9.69 -4.64
CA ILE A 76 -18.54 8.77 -3.99
C ILE A 76 -18.82 8.67 -2.49
N VAL A 77 -19.11 9.79 -1.83
CA VAL A 77 -19.44 9.84 -0.40
C VAL A 77 -20.79 9.15 -0.10
N ASP A 78 -21.80 9.35 -0.95
CA ASP A 78 -23.10 8.67 -0.85
C ASP A 78 -22.93 7.14 -0.92
N GLY A 79 -22.24 6.64 -1.95
CA GLY A 79 -21.99 5.20 -2.11
C GLY A 79 -21.13 4.61 -0.98
N LEU A 80 -20.12 5.35 -0.52
CA LEU A 80 -19.30 4.96 0.63
C LEU A 80 -20.15 4.86 1.90
N ALA A 81 -21.08 5.80 2.13
CA ALA A 81 -21.99 5.77 3.26
C ALA A 81 -23.01 4.62 3.19
N GLU A 82 -23.49 4.27 1.99
CA GLU A 82 -24.34 3.08 1.80
C GLU A 82 -23.58 1.79 2.15
N TRP A 83 -22.36 1.64 1.65
CA TRP A 83 -21.50 0.49 1.99
C TRP A 83 -21.21 0.41 3.50
N VAL A 84 -20.77 1.51 4.12
CA VAL A 84 -20.46 1.58 5.56
C VAL A 84 -21.68 1.23 6.41
N SER A 85 -22.84 1.88 6.17
CA SER A 85 -24.05 1.65 6.96
C SER A 85 -24.62 0.24 6.81
N ARG A 86 -24.44 -0.40 5.64
CA ARG A 86 -24.87 -1.79 5.39
C ARG A 86 -23.92 -2.82 6.01
N VAL A 87 -22.61 -2.64 5.87
CA VAL A 87 -21.63 -3.72 6.09
C VAL A 87 -20.87 -3.61 7.39
N TRP A 88 -20.46 -2.41 7.85
CA TRP A 88 -19.68 -2.28 9.09
C TRP A 88 -20.36 -2.88 10.34
N PRO A 89 -21.70 -2.83 10.50
CA PRO A 89 -22.38 -3.53 11.59
C PRO A 89 -22.24 -5.06 11.58
N LEU A 90 -21.78 -5.66 10.47
CA LEU A 90 -21.61 -7.10 10.29
C LEU A 90 -20.16 -7.58 10.53
N MET A 91 -19.19 -6.66 10.67
CA MET A 91 -17.75 -7.00 10.65
C MET A 91 -17.28 -7.91 11.79
N GLY A 92 -17.95 -7.87 12.95
CA GLY A 92 -17.71 -8.82 14.05
C GLY A 92 -18.06 -10.28 13.72
N SER A 93 -18.66 -10.56 12.56
CA SER A 93 -18.82 -11.92 12.01
C SER A 93 -17.70 -12.33 11.04
N VAL A 94 -16.95 -11.36 10.50
CA VAL A 94 -15.79 -11.60 9.62
C VAL A 94 -14.54 -11.82 10.46
N TRP A 95 -14.29 -10.95 11.45
CA TRP A 95 -13.11 -11.01 12.30
C TRP A 95 -13.50 -10.85 13.79
N PRO A 96 -12.92 -11.64 14.72
CA PRO A 96 -13.15 -11.48 16.14
C PRO A 96 -12.87 -10.05 16.62
N ASP A 97 -13.71 -9.55 17.52
CA ASP A 97 -13.61 -8.21 18.15
C ASP A 97 -13.65 -7.00 17.19
N ALA A 98 -13.95 -7.20 15.90
CA ALA A 98 -14.06 -6.15 14.89
C ALA A 98 -15.36 -5.31 15.00
N ASP A 99 -15.41 -4.38 15.97
CA ASP A 99 -16.51 -3.42 16.13
C ASP A 99 -16.35 -2.14 15.29
N TYR A 100 -16.56 -2.27 13.97
CA TYR A 100 -16.42 -1.15 13.04
C TYR A 100 -17.46 -0.02 13.25
N ASN A 101 -18.52 -0.23 14.06
CA ASN A 101 -19.50 0.80 14.39
C ASN A 101 -18.88 2.00 15.15
N GLN A 102 -17.76 1.77 15.84
CA GLN A 102 -17.04 2.82 16.57
C GLN A 102 -16.21 3.73 15.65
N HIS A 103 -16.02 3.39 14.38
CA HIS A 103 -15.14 4.11 13.46
C HIS A 103 -15.84 5.22 12.68
N ARG A 104 -15.05 6.18 12.21
CA ARG A 104 -15.47 7.22 11.27
C ARG A 104 -14.45 7.32 10.14
N ILE A 105 -14.93 7.58 8.93
CA ILE A 105 -14.08 8.02 7.81
C ILE A 105 -14.25 9.54 7.69
N VAL A 106 -13.15 10.28 7.69
CA VAL A 106 -13.13 11.69 7.30
C VAL A 106 -12.67 11.74 5.85
N ALA A 107 -13.62 11.68 4.94
CA ALA A 107 -13.39 11.75 3.51
C ALA A 107 -13.17 13.20 3.08
N MET A 108 -12.12 13.48 2.33
CA MET A 108 -11.66 14.83 2.00
C MET A 108 -11.53 15.00 0.49
N GLN A 109 -12.00 16.14 -0.01
CA GLN A 109 -11.60 16.67 -1.30
C GLN A 109 -10.30 17.45 -1.11
N VAL A 110 -9.18 16.92 -1.60
CA VAL A 110 -7.85 17.54 -1.49
C VAL A 110 -7.50 18.23 -2.81
N GLY A 111 -7.09 19.50 -2.76
CA GLY A 111 -6.60 20.25 -3.91
C GLY A 111 -5.09 20.08 -4.12
N ASP A 112 -4.60 20.57 -5.26
CA ASP A 112 -3.20 20.46 -5.71
C ASP A 112 -2.17 21.09 -4.74
N ASP A 113 -2.61 21.97 -3.83
CA ASP A 113 -1.80 22.54 -2.74
C ASP A 113 -1.78 21.67 -1.46
N PHE A 114 -2.27 20.44 -1.56
CA PHE A 114 -2.45 19.46 -0.48
C PHE A 114 -3.31 19.98 0.68
N LYS A 115 -4.31 20.83 0.38
CA LYS A 115 -5.30 21.30 1.35
C LYS A 115 -6.67 20.71 1.07
N ALA A 116 -7.39 20.37 2.13
CA ALA A 116 -8.79 19.97 2.04
C ALA A 116 -9.66 21.19 1.73
N THR A 117 -10.44 21.13 0.66
CA THR A 117 -11.38 22.19 0.25
C THR A 117 -12.81 21.89 0.69
N ARG A 118 -13.17 20.61 0.79
CA ARG A 118 -14.39 20.05 1.41
C ARG A 118 -14.02 18.78 2.18
N ALA A 119 -14.82 18.43 3.18
CA ALA A 119 -14.69 17.15 3.87
C ALA A 119 -16.06 16.65 4.36
N TRP A 120 -16.21 15.34 4.50
CA TRP A 120 -17.38 14.67 5.01
C TRP A 120 -16.97 13.68 6.10
N VAL A 121 -17.80 13.53 7.12
CA VAL A 121 -17.69 12.39 8.04
C VAL A 121 -18.69 11.32 7.65
N VAL A 122 -18.22 10.08 7.49
CA VAL A 122 -19.01 8.89 7.16
C VAL A 122 -18.97 7.92 8.34
N SER A 123 -20.11 7.30 8.64
CA SER A 123 -20.32 6.40 9.78
C SER A 123 -21.45 5.42 9.48
N THR A 124 -21.69 4.47 10.38
CA THR A 124 -22.84 3.56 10.31
C THR A 124 -24.20 4.27 10.41
N ASP A 125 -24.23 5.48 10.98
CA ASP A 125 -25.44 6.32 11.08
C ASP A 125 -25.69 7.14 9.79
N GLY A 126 -24.85 6.97 8.77
CA GLY A 126 -24.82 7.76 7.53
C GLY A 126 -23.66 8.76 7.50
N HIS A 127 -23.78 9.79 6.67
CA HIS A 127 -22.75 10.80 6.48
C HIS A 127 -23.27 12.24 6.63
N ARG A 128 -22.35 13.19 6.79
CA ARG A 128 -22.62 14.64 6.66
C ARG A 128 -21.39 15.37 6.14
N GLU A 129 -21.58 16.47 5.42
CA GLU A 129 -20.51 17.42 5.15
C GLU A 129 -20.06 18.09 6.47
N LEU A 130 -18.75 18.30 6.60
CA LEU A 130 -18.10 18.97 7.71
C LEU A 130 -17.99 20.47 7.41
N ARG A 131 -18.20 21.30 8.43
CA ARG A 131 -17.85 22.73 8.33
C ARG A 131 -16.33 22.89 8.37
N ASN A 132 -15.82 23.95 7.77
CA ASN A 132 -14.38 24.24 7.73
C ASN A 132 -13.73 24.26 9.13
N ASP A 133 -14.44 24.69 10.18
CA ASP A 133 -13.95 24.65 11.57
C ASP A 133 -13.78 23.23 12.14
N GLU A 134 -14.45 22.23 11.58
CA GLU A 134 -14.40 20.84 12.06
C GLU A 134 -13.21 20.05 11.50
N TYR A 135 -12.67 20.44 10.33
CA TYR A 135 -11.53 19.76 9.70
C TYR A 135 -10.28 20.64 9.51
N ALA A 136 -10.30 21.91 9.93
CA ALA A 136 -9.15 22.83 9.79
C ALA A 136 -7.83 22.33 10.41
N ASP A 137 -7.91 21.59 11.52
CA ASP A 137 -6.74 21.01 12.21
C ASP A 137 -6.35 19.61 11.70
N ILE A 138 -7.10 19.05 10.73
CA ILE A 138 -6.82 17.76 10.12
C ILE A 138 -5.86 17.96 8.94
N THR A 139 -4.67 17.36 9.02
CA THR A 139 -3.74 17.32 7.88
C THR A 139 -4.35 16.39 6.82
N PRO A 140 -4.57 16.86 5.57
CA PRO A 140 -5.06 15.98 4.52
C PRO A 140 -4.00 14.92 4.18
N PRO A 141 -4.36 13.64 4.07
CA PRO A 141 -3.47 12.62 3.51
C PRO A 141 -3.41 12.78 1.97
N SER A 142 -2.42 12.23 1.28
CA SER A 142 -2.59 12.01 -0.17
C SER A 142 -3.43 10.78 -0.48
N SER A 143 -3.44 9.75 0.36
CA SER A 143 -4.35 8.60 0.25
C SER A 143 -5.18 8.44 1.53
N TYR A 144 -4.57 8.06 2.65
CA TYR A 144 -5.24 7.94 3.95
C TYR A 144 -4.27 8.13 5.13
N ASP A 145 -4.80 8.37 6.33
CA ASP A 145 -4.02 8.42 7.58
C ASP A 145 -4.90 8.07 8.80
N LYS A 146 -4.27 7.61 9.87
CA LYS A 146 -4.91 7.22 11.13
C LYS A 146 -5.14 8.44 12.02
N ILE A 147 -6.38 8.70 12.40
CA ILE A 147 -6.76 9.87 13.21
C ILE A 147 -7.69 9.53 14.38
N THR A 148 -8.08 10.56 15.13
CA THR A 148 -9.19 10.50 16.09
C THR A 148 -10.11 11.68 15.80
N PHE A 149 -11.38 11.41 15.55
CA PHE A 149 -12.38 12.41 15.16
C PHE A 149 -13.63 12.27 16.03
N GLU A 150 -14.18 13.38 16.54
CA GLU A 150 -15.33 13.38 17.46
C GLU A 150 -15.19 12.45 18.70
N GLY A 151 -13.94 12.10 19.09
CA GLY A 151 -13.65 11.15 20.17
C GLY A 151 -13.60 9.68 19.75
N HIS A 152 -13.80 9.38 18.47
CA HIS A 152 -13.79 8.05 17.88
C HIS A 152 -12.45 7.73 17.19
N PRO A 153 -11.94 6.48 17.27
CA PRO A 153 -10.84 6.01 16.42
C PRO A 153 -11.28 6.09 14.95
N SER A 154 -10.53 6.76 14.09
CA SER A 154 -11.00 7.18 12.76
C SER A 154 -9.89 7.12 11.72
N ILE A 155 -10.26 7.25 10.45
CA ILE A 155 -9.35 7.27 9.30
C ILE A 155 -9.67 8.46 8.39
N THR A 156 -8.67 9.16 7.86
CA THR A 156 -8.87 10.14 6.78
C THR A 156 -8.76 9.45 5.42
N LEU A 157 -9.44 9.99 4.41
CA LEU A 157 -9.38 9.51 3.02
C LEU A 157 -9.30 10.69 2.05
N ASN A 158 -8.36 10.67 1.11
CA ASN A 158 -8.37 11.55 -0.05
C ASN A 158 -9.19 10.94 -1.18
N LEU A 159 -10.37 11.51 -1.44
CA LEU A 159 -11.29 11.02 -2.47
C LEU A 159 -10.70 11.10 -3.88
N GLY A 160 -9.83 12.07 -4.17
CA GLY A 160 -9.20 12.25 -5.48
C GLY A 160 -8.19 11.15 -5.81
N SER A 161 -7.43 10.69 -4.81
CA SER A 161 -6.52 9.54 -4.95
C SER A 161 -7.32 8.26 -5.23
N THR A 162 -8.36 7.99 -4.46
CA THR A 162 -9.19 6.79 -4.64
C THR A 162 -9.86 6.73 -6.02
N ALA A 163 -10.41 7.86 -6.51
CA ALA A 163 -11.02 7.91 -7.84
C ALA A 163 -9.99 7.77 -8.98
N SER A 164 -8.75 8.19 -8.75
CA SER A 164 -7.66 7.93 -9.69
C SER A 164 -7.33 6.43 -9.76
N LEU A 165 -7.23 5.78 -8.60
CA LEU A 165 -6.94 4.36 -8.48
C LEU A 165 -8.03 3.47 -9.12
N SER A 166 -9.32 3.79 -8.94
CA SER A 166 -10.43 3.03 -9.55
C SER A 166 -10.46 3.13 -11.09
N ASN A 167 -9.95 4.22 -11.64
CA ASN A 167 -9.89 4.45 -13.10
C ASN A 167 -8.64 3.81 -13.74
N GLY A 168 -7.53 3.68 -13.00
CA GLY A 168 -6.26 3.16 -13.51
C GLY A 168 -6.21 1.65 -13.82
N SER A 169 -7.25 0.88 -13.47
CA SER A 169 -7.29 -0.59 -13.61
C SER A 169 -7.81 -1.10 -14.97
N ALA A 170 -7.60 -0.36 -16.06
CA ALA A 170 -7.99 -0.81 -17.41
C ALA A 170 -7.17 -0.15 -18.53
N PRO A 171 -6.90 -0.86 -19.65
CA PRO A 171 -6.47 -0.23 -20.90
C PRO A 171 -7.56 0.71 -21.46
N GLU A 172 -7.14 1.71 -22.24
CA GLU A 172 -8.00 2.70 -22.91
C GLU A 172 -8.97 2.09 -23.96
N ASP A 173 -10.05 1.44 -23.53
CA ASP A 173 -11.17 1.10 -24.42
C ASP A 173 -12.51 0.91 -23.68
N ALA A 174 -12.85 1.87 -22.80
CA ALA A 174 -14.11 1.90 -22.04
C ALA A 174 -14.76 3.30 -22.01
N SER A 175 -14.98 3.88 -23.19
CA SER A 175 -15.69 5.16 -23.33
C SER A 175 -17.13 5.08 -22.80
N SER A 176 -17.42 5.89 -21.76
CA SER A 176 -18.75 6.25 -21.26
C SER A 176 -19.76 5.11 -21.00
N SER A 177 -19.92 4.74 -19.72
CA SER A 177 -21.15 4.11 -19.24
C SER A 177 -21.75 4.93 -18.10
N THR A 178 -22.59 5.90 -18.45
CA THR A 178 -23.50 6.55 -17.50
C THR A 178 -24.36 5.51 -16.78
N SER A 179 -24.30 5.50 -15.45
CA SER A 179 -25.30 4.99 -14.49
C SER A 179 -26.43 4.14 -15.10
N SER A 180 -26.11 2.89 -15.42
CA SER A 180 -27.09 1.88 -15.85
C SER A 180 -27.00 0.71 -14.90
N ALA A 181 -28.10 0.46 -14.17
CA ALA A 181 -28.20 -0.66 -13.24
C ALA A 181 -28.08 -2.01 -13.97
N SER A 182 -26.85 -2.52 -14.05
CA SER A 182 -26.58 -3.91 -14.37
C SER A 182 -26.98 -4.78 -13.19
N ASN A 183 -27.71 -5.88 -13.45
CA ASN A 183 -28.16 -6.82 -12.42
C ASN A 183 -27.03 -7.74 -11.90
N GLU A 184 -25.78 -7.26 -11.88
CA GLU A 184 -24.67 -7.99 -11.31
C GLU A 184 -24.57 -7.67 -9.82
N THR A 185 -25.00 -8.61 -8.99
CA THR A 185 -25.17 -8.44 -7.54
C THR A 185 -23.85 -8.62 -6.77
N GLY A 186 -22.77 -8.01 -7.26
CA GLY A 186 -21.42 -8.11 -6.69
C GLY A 186 -20.75 -6.74 -6.55
N ALA A 187 -19.73 -6.67 -5.71
CA ALA A 187 -18.88 -5.49 -5.60
C ALA A 187 -18.12 -5.24 -6.92
N ASN A 188 -18.02 -3.97 -7.33
CA ASN A 188 -17.24 -3.55 -8.49
C ASN A 188 -16.11 -2.62 -8.02
N LEU A 189 -14.87 -3.09 -7.99
CA LEU A 189 -13.72 -2.27 -7.55
C LEU A 189 -13.37 -1.10 -8.49
N LYS A 190 -13.99 -1.03 -9.68
CA LYS A 190 -13.90 0.12 -10.59
C LYS A 190 -14.86 1.25 -10.24
N ASP A 191 -15.80 1.02 -9.33
CA ASP A 191 -16.59 2.09 -8.72
C ASP A 191 -15.78 2.73 -7.56
N PRO A 192 -15.49 4.05 -7.60
CA PRO A 192 -14.65 4.68 -6.58
C PRO A 192 -15.23 4.58 -5.16
N ALA A 193 -16.56 4.51 -5.00
CA ALA A 193 -17.20 4.36 -3.70
C ALA A 193 -16.96 2.97 -3.10
N THR A 194 -17.08 1.93 -3.93
CA THR A 194 -16.76 0.54 -3.57
C THR A 194 -15.26 0.37 -3.27
N LEU A 195 -14.37 1.00 -4.06
CA LEU A 195 -12.94 0.99 -3.79
C LEU A 195 -12.60 1.74 -2.49
N ALA A 196 -13.20 2.91 -2.26
CA ALA A 196 -13.06 3.66 -1.00
C ALA A 196 -13.48 2.81 0.20
N PHE A 197 -14.60 2.10 0.09
CA PHE A 197 -15.08 1.23 1.16
C PHE A 197 -14.13 0.06 1.42
N GLY A 198 -13.65 -0.60 0.36
CA GLY A 198 -12.66 -1.68 0.46
C GLY A 198 -11.40 -1.20 1.15
N LEU A 199 -10.76 -0.16 0.62
CA LEU A 199 -9.54 0.43 1.16
C LEU A 199 -9.70 0.84 2.62
N MET A 200 -10.75 1.59 2.99
CA MET A 200 -10.97 1.98 4.39
C MET A 200 -11.24 0.78 5.30
N THR A 201 -11.84 -0.29 4.78
CA THR A 201 -12.05 -1.51 5.56
C THR A 201 -10.75 -2.29 5.78
N HIS A 202 -9.87 -2.32 4.77
CA HIS A 202 -8.51 -2.87 4.80
C HIS A 202 -7.62 -2.13 5.82
N GLU A 203 -7.49 -0.80 5.69
CA GLU A 203 -6.62 0.01 6.55
C GLU A 203 -7.03 0.02 8.03
N LEU A 204 -8.33 -0.05 8.32
CA LEU A 204 -8.81 -0.21 9.69
C LEU A 204 -8.30 -1.50 10.35
N VAL A 205 -7.99 -2.55 9.58
CA VAL A 205 -7.33 -3.76 10.11
C VAL A 205 -5.95 -3.38 10.64
N HIS A 206 -5.07 -2.85 9.79
CA HIS A 206 -3.71 -2.47 10.20
C HIS A 206 -3.69 -1.46 11.35
N PHE A 207 -4.63 -0.52 11.36
CA PHE A 207 -4.69 0.51 12.39
C PHE A 207 -5.28 0.06 13.72
N TYR A 208 -6.25 -0.87 13.76
CA TYR A 208 -7.04 -1.13 14.97
C TYR A 208 -7.31 -2.60 15.31
N TYR A 209 -7.26 -3.53 14.34
CA TYR A 209 -7.65 -4.95 14.55
C TYR A 209 -6.53 -5.97 14.30
N GLN A 210 -5.40 -5.52 13.76
CA GLN A 210 -4.19 -6.31 13.66
C GLN A 210 -3.54 -6.45 15.04
N GLY A 211 -3.37 -7.69 15.49
CA GLY A 211 -2.76 -7.99 16.79
C GLY A 211 -1.24 -7.89 16.76
N GLU A 212 -0.60 -8.20 17.90
CA GLU A 212 0.86 -8.40 17.93
C GLU A 212 1.23 -9.64 17.10
N ILE A 213 2.08 -9.44 16.09
CA ILE A 213 2.53 -10.51 15.19
C ILE A 213 3.93 -10.94 15.60
N ASN A 214 4.07 -12.21 15.95
CA ASN A 214 5.34 -12.78 16.38
C ASN A 214 6.22 -13.18 15.18
N VAL A 215 6.70 -12.19 14.42
CA VAL A 215 7.78 -12.38 13.43
C VAL A 215 9.13 -12.03 14.05
N THR A 216 10.11 -12.93 13.89
CA THR A 216 11.45 -12.79 14.49
C THR A 216 12.54 -12.42 13.48
N ALA A 217 12.17 -12.15 12.23
CA ALA A 217 13.08 -11.83 11.13
C ALA A 217 12.82 -10.42 10.61
N GLU A 218 13.84 -9.83 9.99
CA GLU A 218 13.68 -8.61 9.18
C GLU A 218 12.89 -8.99 7.92
N SER A 219 11.72 -8.40 7.74
CA SER A 219 10.84 -8.64 6.58
C SER A 219 10.89 -7.48 5.61
N THR A 220 10.79 -7.75 4.30
CA THR A 220 10.63 -6.72 3.28
C THR A 220 9.55 -7.10 2.26
N ARG A 221 8.88 -6.06 1.74
CA ARG A 221 7.94 -6.12 0.60
C ARG A 221 8.58 -5.69 -0.72
N ASP A 222 9.87 -5.40 -0.71
CA ASP A 222 10.62 -5.03 -1.92
C ASP A 222 10.76 -6.24 -2.84
N THR A 223 10.51 -6.05 -4.14
CA THR A 223 10.64 -7.13 -5.10
C THR A 223 12.13 -7.36 -5.42
N PRO A 224 12.68 -8.58 -5.30
CA PRO A 224 14.06 -8.85 -5.67
C PRO A 224 14.33 -8.50 -7.14
N TYR A 225 15.41 -7.77 -7.39
CA TYR A 225 15.87 -7.45 -8.74
C TYR A 225 17.32 -7.95 -8.97
N PRO A 226 17.65 -8.57 -10.13
CA PRO A 226 16.82 -8.76 -11.32
C PRO A 226 15.64 -9.72 -11.10
N PHE A 227 14.56 -9.53 -11.86
CA PHE A 227 13.34 -10.31 -11.72
C PHE A 227 13.56 -11.80 -12.00
N GLU A 228 13.09 -12.67 -11.10
CA GLU A 228 13.14 -14.12 -11.26
C GLU A 228 11.76 -14.71 -11.55
N ALA A 229 11.51 -15.22 -12.76
CA ALA A 229 10.22 -15.81 -13.14
C ALA A 229 9.82 -17.05 -12.29
N ARG A 230 10.80 -17.77 -11.71
CA ARG A 230 10.58 -19.05 -11.01
C ARG A 230 9.76 -18.92 -9.72
N PRO A 231 10.14 -18.11 -8.70
CA PRO A 231 9.33 -17.93 -7.49
C PRO A 231 7.92 -17.44 -7.80
N ARG A 232 7.80 -16.46 -8.71
CA ARG A 232 6.52 -15.88 -9.17
C ARG A 232 5.60 -16.95 -9.77
N THR A 233 6.15 -17.81 -10.65
CA THR A 233 5.42 -18.97 -11.22
C THR A 233 4.91 -19.90 -10.11
N LEU A 234 5.74 -20.21 -9.11
CA LEU A 234 5.35 -21.11 -8.02
C LEU A 234 4.25 -20.51 -7.14
N ARG A 235 4.33 -19.22 -6.79
CA ARG A 235 3.27 -18.52 -6.03
C ARG A 235 1.99 -18.37 -6.86
N ARG A 236 2.08 -18.19 -8.18
CA ARG A 236 0.91 -18.20 -9.08
C ARG A 236 0.25 -19.58 -9.20
N MET A 237 1.02 -20.66 -9.21
CA MET A 237 0.47 -22.04 -9.16
C MET A 237 -0.19 -22.35 -7.81
N LEU A 238 0.39 -21.87 -6.70
CA LEU A 238 -0.23 -21.92 -5.36
C LEU A 238 -1.58 -21.17 -5.35
N LEU A 239 -1.59 -19.92 -5.81
CA LEU A 239 -2.79 -19.08 -5.90
C LEU A 239 -3.89 -19.73 -6.75
N ASN A 240 -3.56 -20.22 -7.94
CA ASN A 240 -4.51 -20.92 -8.81
C ASN A 240 -5.08 -22.19 -8.13
N SER A 241 -4.23 -22.96 -7.44
CA SER A 241 -4.66 -24.14 -6.69
C SER A 241 -5.63 -23.79 -5.54
N LEU A 242 -5.39 -22.67 -4.84
CA LEU A 242 -6.29 -22.16 -3.80
C LEU A 242 -7.62 -21.65 -4.38
N TYR A 243 -7.58 -20.94 -5.51
CA TYR A 243 -8.79 -20.53 -6.23
C TYR A 243 -9.64 -21.72 -6.67
N LEU A 244 -9.01 -22.75 -7.26
CA LEU A 244 -9.69 -23.98 -7.67
C LEU A 244 -10.22 -24.76 -6.46
N ALA A 245 -9.49 -24.83 -5.34
CA ALA A 245 -9.99 -25.42 -4.10
C ALA A 245 -11.21 -24.68 -3.51
N ALA A 246 -11.28 -23.36 -3.67
CA ALA A 246 -12.40 -22.54 -3.20
C ALA A 246 -13.64 -22.65 -4.11
N THR A 247 -13.46 -22.96 -5.40
CA THR A 247 -14.54 -22.93 -6.41
C THR A 247 -15.00 -24.32 -6.88
N GLU A 248 -14.12 -25.32 -6.96
CA GLU A 248 -14.43 -26.72 -7.35
C GLU A 248 -14.58 -27.63 -6.11
N GLN A 249 -15.74 -27.56 -5.44
CA GLN A 249 -15.98 -28.29 -4.18
C GLN A 249 -15.84 -29.82 -4.28
N ASP A 250 -16.05 -30.41 -5.45
CA ASP A 250 -15.91 -31.85 -5.70
C ASP A 250 -14.44 -32.30 -5.81
N LYS A 251 -13.52 -31.39 -6.12
CA LYS A 251 -12.06 -31.64 -6.19
C LYS A 251 -11.25 -30.89 -5.13
N GLN A 252 -11.89 -30.21 -4.19
CA GLN A 252 -11.22 -29.36 -3.20
C GLN A 252 -9.98 -29.99 -2.53
N GLN A 253 -10.04 -31.27 -2.16
CA GLN A 253 -8.90 -31.96 -1.52
C GLN A 253 -7.74 -32.26 -2.47
N GLU A 254 -8.00 -32.46 -3.77
CA GLU A 254 -6.98 -32.61 -4.82
C GLU A 254 -6.25 -31.26 -5.00
N HIS A 255 -7.03 -30.18 -5.16
CA HIS A 255 -6.51 -28.81 -5.33
C HIS A 255 -5.74 -28.31 -4.09
N LEU A 256 -6.18 -28.64 -2.87
CA LEU A 256 -5.41 -28.37 -1.65
C LEU A 256 -4.10 -29.17 -1.62
N GLY A 257 -4.08 -30.41 -2.14
CA GLY A 257 -2.87 -31.20 -2.29
C GLY A 257 -1.86 -30.54 -3.23
N HIS A 258 -2.31 -29.99 -4.36
CA HIS A 258 -1.48 -29.21 -5.28
C HIS A 258 -1.00 -27.91 -4.64
N ALA A 259 -1.89 -27.17 -3.96
CA ALA A 259 -1.52 -25.96 -3.20
C ALA A 259 -0.40 -26.25 -2.18
N ARG A 260 -0.50 -27.35 -1.41
CA ARG A 260 0.55 -27.78 -0.48
C ARG A 260 1.87 -28.04 -1.21
N TYR A 261 1.84 -28.77 -2.33
CA TYR A 261 3.03 -29.05 -3.13
C TYR A 261 3.70 -27.77 -3.66
N TRP A 262 2.92 -26.79 -4.13
CA TRP A 262 3.45 -25.53 -4.61
C TRP A 262 4.01 -24.65 -3.49
N LEU A 263 3.36 -24.59 -2.32
CA LEU A 263 3.87 -23.92 -1.12
C LEU A 263 5.20 -24.52 -0.66
N ASP A 264 5.27 -25.85 -0.51
CA ASP A 264 6.49 -26.55 -0.10
C ASP A 264 7.63 -26.37 -1.13
N THR A 265 7.30 -26.35 -2.42
CA THR A 265 8.27 -26.15 -3.50
C THR A 265 8.82 -24.72 -3.52
N TRP A 266 7.95 -23.71 -3.41
CA TRP A 266 8.37 -22.30 -3.29
C TRP A 266 9.25 -22.06 -2.07
N LYS A 267 8.80 -22.46 -0.87
CA LYS A 267 9.58 -22.29 0.37
C LYS A 267 10.93 -23.00 0.36
N LYS A 268 11.08 -24.05 -0.46
CA LYS A 268 12.34 -24.78 -0.64
C LYS A 268 13.26 -24.15 -1.68
N GLU A 269 12.71 -23.68 -2.80
CA GLU A 269 13.50 -23.13 -3.91
C GLU A 269 13.85 -21.65 -3.71
N ALA A 270 12.96 -20.88 -3.09
CA ALA A 270 13.09 -19.44 -2.82
C ALA A 270 13.05 -19.14 -1.31
N ALA A 271 13.83 -19.88 -0.52
CA ALA A 271 13.75 -19.88 0.95
C ALA A 271 14.06 -18.52 1.63
N GLN A 272 14.79 -17.63 0.96
CA GLN A 272 15.06 -16.26 1.46
C GLN A 272 13.85 -15.36 1.22
N GLU A 273 13.35 -15.29 -0.02
CA GLU A 273 12.12 -14.55 -0.37
C GLU A 273 10.94 -14.99 0.52
N ALA A 274 10.83 -16.28 0.82
CA ALA A 274 9.81 -16.83 1.72
C ALA A 274 9.97 -16.44 3.20
N GLN A 275 11.15 -15.99 3.63
CA GLN A 275 11.34 -15.36 4.95
C GLN A 275 11.07 -13.86 4.88
N ASP A 276 11.56 -13.20 3.83
CA ASP A 276 11.45 -11.76 3.62
C ASP A 276 9.98 -11.33 3.55
N ILE A 277 9.15 -12.04 2.78
CA ILE A 277 7.73 -11.72 2.58
C ILE A 277 6.80 -12.30 3.67
N HIS A 278 7.31 -13.13 4.58
CA HIS A 278 6.50 -13.89 5.56
C HIS A 278 5.58 -13.00 6.40
N HIS A 279 6.04 -11.81 6.76
CA HIS A 279 5.23 -10.82 7.48
C HIS A 279 4.04 -10.33 6.64
N TYR A 280 4.26 -10.03 5.36
CA TYR A 280 3.25 -9.51 4.43
C TYR A 280 2.23 -10.56 4.02
N ASP A 281 2.65 -11.83 3.87
CA ASP A 281 1.75 -12.99 3.73
C ASP A 281 0.82 -13.20 4.96
N ILE A 282 1.15 -12.58 6.11
CA ILE A 282 0.26 -12.50 7.29
C ILE A 282 -0.58 -11.21 7.25
N VAL A 283 0.04 -10.03 7.13
CA VAL A 283 -0.64 -8.74 7.33
C VAL A 283 -1.56 -8.37 6.17
N GLU A 284 -1.02 -8.32 4.95
CA GLU A 284 -1.80 -7.96 3.75
C GLU A 284 -2.75 -9.11 3.38
N GLY A 285 -2.34 -10.36 3.64
CA GLY A 285 -3.19 -11.54 3.45
C GLY A 285 -4.46 -11.49 4.32
N VAL A 286 -4.34 -11.16 5.61
CA VAL A 286 -5.51 -11.01 6.49
C VAL A 286 -6.34 -9.79 6.12
N ALA A 287 -5.69 -8.64 5.89
CA ALA A 287 -6.41 -7.41 5.57
C ALA A 287 -7.20 -7.52 4.25
N ARG A 288 -6.62 -8.12 3.20
CA ARG A 288 -7.33 -8.44 1.94
C ARG A 288 -8.46 -9.44 2.14
N TYR A 289 -8.28 -10.44 3.00
CA TYR A 289 -9.37 -11.36 3.35
C TYR A 289 -10.54 -10.60 4.01
N ILE A 290 -10.27 -9.72 4.96
CA ILE A 290 -11.30 -8.92 5.65
C ILE A 290 -11.98 -7.95 4.69
N GLU A 291 -11.23 -7.27 3.82
CA GLU A 291 -11.74 -6.40 2.76
C GLU A 291 -12.72 -7.14 1.82
N TYR A 292 -12.27 -8.21 1.18
CA TYR A 292 -13.07 -8.92 0.18
C TYR A 292 -14.22 -9.71 0.83
N MET A 293 -14.10 -10.10 2.12
CA MET A 293 -15.24 -10.59 2.90
C MET A 293 -16.26 -9.48 3.18
N ALA A 294 -15.84 -8.27 3.55
CA ALA A 294 -16.76 -7.13 3.73
C ALA A 294 -17.53 -6.82 2.43
N LEU A 295 -16.85 -6.84 1.30
CA LEU A 295 -17.45 -6.71 -0.03
C LEU A 295 -18.40 -7.88 -0.41
N SER A 296 -18.35 -9.00 0.33
CA SER A 296 -19.13 -10.22 0.08
C SER A 296 -20.25 -10.50 1.10
N ILE A 297 -20.43 -9.70 2.16
CA ILE A 297 -21.43 -9.95 3.20
C ILE A 297 -22.66 -9.04 3.12
N ASP A 298 -23.81 -9.62 3.47
CA ASP A 298 -25.08 -8.94 3.63
C ASP A 298 -25.91 -9.62 4.74
N SER A 299 -26.85 -8.87 5.31
CA SER A 299 -27.65 -9.30 6.45
C SER A 299 -28.62 -10.43 6.07
N GLY A 300 -28.53 -11.55 6.79
CA GLY A 300 -29.42 -12.70 6.62
C GLY A 300 -29.18 -13.53 5.36
N GLN A 301 -28.06 -13.34 4.65
CA GLN A 301 -27.75 -14.10 3.45
C GLN A 301 -27.44 -15.58 3.73
N SER A 302 -27.80 -16.44 2.78
CA SER A 302 -27.42 -17.85 2.82
C SER A 302 -25.97 -18.07 2.39
N ALA A 303 -25.39 -19.22 2.77
CA ALA A 303 -24.04 -19.60 2.34
C ALA A 303 -23.90 -19.75 0.80
N GLU A 304 -24.99 -19.96 0.06
CA GLU A 304 -24.96 -19.95 -1.41
C GLU A 304 -24.86 -18.52 -1.97
N GLN A 305 -25.57 -17.56 -1.37
CA GLN A 305 -25.47 -16.15 -1.74
C GLN A 305 -24.07 -15.60 -1.45
N LEU A 306 -23.52 -15.89 -0.26
CA LEU A 306 -22.15 -15.54 0.09
C LEU A 306 -21.14 -16.05 -0.96
N ARG A 307 -21.18 -17.35 -1.29
CA ARG A 307 -20.29 -17.91 -2.34
C ARG A 307 -20.47 -17.24 -3.70
N ARG A 308 -21.69 -16.84 -4.06
CA ARG A 308 -21.97 -16.14 -5.31
C ARG A 308 -21.38 -14.72 -5.35
N GLN A 309 -21.35 -14.03 -4.22
CA GLN A 309 -20.72 -12.71 -4.07
C GLN A 309 -19.18 -12.80 -3.97
N GLN A 310 -18.65 -13.86 -3.33
CA GLN A 310 -17.21 -14.14 -3.27
C GLN A 310 -16.63 -14.52 -4.64
N ALA A 311 -17.38 -15.25 -5.49
CA ALA A 311 -16.90 -15.77 -6.77
C ALA A 311 -16.23 -14.74 -7.72
N PRO A 312 -16.81 -13.54 -7.98
CA PRO A 312 -16.12 -12.52 -8.79
C PRO A 312 -14.83 -12.03 -8.13
N LEU A 313 -14.81 -11.80 -6.81
CA LEU A 313 -13.63 -11.33 -6.08
C LEU A 313 -12.51 -12.39 -6.01
N LEU A 314 -12.87 -13.67 -5.89
CA LEU A 314 -11.93 -14.80 -6.00
C LEU A 314 -11.27 -14.85 -7.38
N LYS A 315 -12.02 -14.51 -8.44
CA LYS A 315 -11.50 -14.46 -9.81
C LYS A 315 -10.65 -13.20 -10.05
N GLU A 316 -11.08 -12.05 -9.52
CA GLU A 316 -10.33 -10.80 -9.60
C GLU A 316 -8.92 -10.97 -9.00
N GLY A 317 -8.83 -11.61 -7.84
CA GLY A 317 -7.57 -11.90 -7.14
C GLY A 317 -6.60 -12.84 -7.88
N LEU A 318 -6.95 -13.41 -9.04
CA LEU A 318 -6.00 -14.12 -9.92
C LEU A 318 -5.13 -13.15 -10.74
N THR A 319 -5.62 -11.92 -10.95
CA THR A 319 -4.89 -10.84 -11.62
C THR A 319 -3.95 -10.19 -10.62
N VAL A 320 -2.67 -10.53 -10.73
CA VAL A 320 -1.60 -10.03 -9.85
C VAL A 320 -0.43 -9.59 -10.73
N ASP A 321 0.21 -8.49 -10.41
CA ASP A 321 1.49 -8.10 -11.00
C ASP A 321 2.63 -9.02 -10.54
N ILE A 322 3.87 -8.64 -10.85
CA ILE A 322 5.06 -9.47 -10.59
C ILE A 322 5.66 -9.26 -9.19
N SER A 323 5.16 -8.30 -8.41
CA SER A 323 5.72 -7.95 -7.10
C SER A 323 5.47 -9.02 -6.04
N VAL A 324 6.40 -9.13 -5.08
CA VAL A 324 6.25 -10.02 -3.91
C VAL A 324 5.06 -9.60 -3.02
N ASP A 325 4.81 -8.30 -2.99
CA ASP A 325 3.80 -7.65 -2.19
C ASP A 325 2.38 -7.95 -2.70
N ALA A 326 2.09 -7.69 -3.99
CA ALA A 326 0.78 -7.94 -4.59
C ALA A 326 0.32 -9.41 -4.46
N GLU A 327 1.25 -10.36 -4.55
CA GLU A 327 0.94 -11.78 -4.32
C GLU A 327 0.50 -12.09 -2.89
N SER A 328 1.00 -11.35 -1.89
CA SER A 328 0.60 -11.52 -0.49
C SER A 328 -0.87 -11.16 -0.27
N TYR A 329 -1.34 -10.08 -0.90
CA TYR A 329 -2.77 -9.76 -0.97
C TYR A 329 -3.55 -10.87 -1.66
N ALA A 330 -3.12 -11.27 -2.86
CA ALA A 330 -3.84 -12.21 -3.72
C ALA A 330 -4.07 -13.59 -3.05
N LEU A 331 -3.08 -14.09 -2.30
CA LEU A 331 -3.21 -15.34 -1.54
C LEU A 331 -4.20 -15.23 -0.37
N GLY A 332 -4.38 -14.04 0.21
CA GLY A 332 -5.14 -13.81 1.43
C GLY A 332 -6.60 -14.27 1.37
N PHE A 333 -7.37 -13.70 0.44
CA PHE A 333 -8.81 -13.95 0.32
C PHE A 333 -9.19 -15.42 0.04
N PRO A 334 -8.68 -16.11 -1.02
CA PRO A 334 -9.05 -17.51 -1.28
C PRO A 334 -8.67 -18.41 -0.11
N THR A 335 -7.54 -18.15 0.55
CA THR A 335 -7.08 -18.93 1.71
C THR A 335 -7.99 -18.71 2.93
N GLY A 336 -8.36 -17.47 3.24
CA GLY A 336 -9.26 -17.16 4.35
C GLY A 336 -10.68 -17.73 4.15
N VAL A 337 -11.21 -17.71 2.93
CA VAL A 337 -12.49 -18.35 2.57
C VAL A 337 -12.42 -19.87 2.77
N LEU A 338 -11.31 -20.51 2.39
CA LEU A 338 -11.08 -21.93 2.63
C LEU A 338 -10.96 -22.24 4.13
N LEU A 339 -10.21 -21.43 4.88
CA LEU A 339 -10.05 -21.56 6.33
C LEU A 339 -11.39 -21.43 7.08
N ASP A 340 -12.27 -20.49 6.71
CA ASP A 340 -13.62 -20.39 7.28
C ASP A 340 -14.44 -21.67 7.06
N SER A 341 -14.30 -22.32 5.90
CA SER A 341 -15.06 -23.53 5.56
C SER A 341 -14.49 -24.81 6.17
N LEU A 342 -13.17 -24.90 6.38
CA LEU A 342 -12.45 -26.12 6.76
C LEU A 342 -11.95 -26.12 8.21
N LYS A 343 -11.64 -24.94 8.76
CA LYS A 343 -11.09 -24.76 10.11
C LYS A 343 -11.81 -23.60 10.83
N PRO A 344 -13.13 -23.68 11.11
CA PRO A 344 -13.98 -22.55 11.53
C PRO A 344 -13.64 -21.86 12.89
N GLY A 345 -12.54 -22.23 13.54
CA GLY A 345 -11.95 -21.52 14.70
C GLY A 345 -10.55 -20.96 14.42
N TRP A 346 -10.10 -20.91 13.16
CA TRP A 346 -8.71 -20.57 12.79
C TRP A 346 -8.24 -19.18 13.23
N LYS A 347 -9.18 -18.25 13.44
CA LYS A 347 -8.92 -16.86 13.86
C LYS A 347 -8.49 -16.78 15.33
N ASP A 348 -8.87 -17.77 16.15
CA ASP A 348 -8.54 -17.84 17.57
C ASP A 348 -7.02 -18.03 17.75
N GLY A 349 -6.32 -16.94 18.08
CA GLY A 349 -4.88 -16.95 18.27
C GLY A 349 -4.05 -16.96 16.97
N PHE A 350 -4.65 -16.65 15.82
CA PHE A 350 -3.97 -16.65 14.51
C PHE A 350 -2.60 -15.93 14.53
N TYR A 351 -2.57 -14.65 14.91
CA TYR A 351 -1.32 -13.86 14.95
C TYR A 351 -0.26 -14.40 15.91
N ALA A 352 -0.66 -15.12 16.96
CA ALA A 352 0.25 -15.75 17.92
C ALA A 352 0.86 -17.07 17.40
N SER A 353 0.29 -17.67 16.34
CA SER A 353 0.85 -18.87 15.71
C SER A 353 2.14 -18.58 14.93
N GLY A 354 2.28 -17.35 14.41
CA GLY A 354 3.36 -16.97 13.50
C GLY A 354 3.29 -17.62 12.10
N MET A 355 2.24 -18.40 11.79
CA MET A 355 2.01 -18.99 10.47
C MET A 355 1.38 -17.99 9.51
N THR A 356 1.69 -18.10 8.21
CA THR A 356 0.88 -17.46 7.16
C THR A 356 -0.49 -18.14 7.05
N LEU A 357 -1.45 -17.46 6.39
CA LEU A 357 -2.76 -18.07 6.11
C LEU A 357 -2.62 -19.40 5.35
N ALA A 358 -1.72 -19.44 4.35
CA ALA A 358 -1.53 -20.61 3.50
C ALA A 358 -0.91 -21.78 4.28
N GLU A 359 0.05 -21.50 5.16
CA GLU A 359 0.61 -22.50 6.07
C GLU A 359 -0.45 -23.07 7.01
N LEU A 360 -1.23 -22.22 7.68
CA LEU A 360 -2.27 -22.66 8.61
C LEU A 360 -3.35 -23.50 7.93
N LEU A 361 -3.73 -23.15 6.70
CA LEU A 361 -4.66 -23.95 5.90
C LEU A 361 -4.09 -25.33 5.59
N LEU A 362 -2.83 -25.36 5.13
CA LEU A 362 -2.21 -26.54 4.50
C LEU A 362 -1.37 -27.41 5.47
N ASP A 363 -1.28 -27.08 6.76
CA ASP A 363 -0.45 -27.82 7.73
C ASP A 363 -0.77 -29.33 7.79
N ASP A 364 -2.06 -29.67 7.81
CA ASP A 364 -2.57 -31.05 7.83
C ASP A 364 -2.74 -31.69 6.43
N VAL A 365 -2.43 -30.95 5.36
CA VAL A 365 -2.67 -31.39 3.97
C VAL A 365 -1.46 -32.15 3.43
N THR A 366 -1.70 -33.31 2.82
CA THR A 366 -0.65 -34.07 2.14
C THR A 366 -0.39 -33.49 0.76
N ALA A 367 0.86 -33.13 0.47
CA ALA A 367 1.29 -32.65 -0.85
C ALA A 367 0.98 -33.67 -1.95
N SER A 368 0.27 -33.25 -2.99
CA SER A 368 0.08 -33.98 -4.24
C SER A 368 0.95 -33.32 -5.31
N PRO A 369 1.89 -34.03 -5.96
CA PRO A 369 2.69 -33.46 -7.04
C PRO A 369 1.81 -33.00 -8.21
N ASP A 370 2.14 -31.84 -8.75
CA ASP A 370 1.43 -31.18 -9.86
C ASP A 370 2.44 -30.72 -10.92
N GLU A 371 1.96 -30.46 -12.14
CA GLU A 371 2.79 -29.94 -13.24
C GLU A 371 2.56 -28.43 -13.42
N ILE A 372 3.59 -27.70 -13.84
CA ILE A 372 3.47 -26.25 -14.08
C ILE A 372 2.52 -26.04 -15.26
N ASP A 373 1.44 -25.29 -15.04
CA ASP A 373 0.57 -24.86 -16.13
C ASP A 373 1.36 -23.97 -17.10
N ALA A 374 1.35 -24.35 -18.38
CA ALA A 374 2.11 -23.67 -19.42
C ALA A 374 1.62 -22.22 -19.66
N GLN A 375 0.33 -21.93 -19.48
CA GLN A 375 -0.24 -20.59 -19.61
C GLN A 375 0.17 -19.71 -18.42
N VAL A 376 0.16 -20.27 -17.20
CA VAL A 376 0.66 -19.57 -16.01
C VAL A 376 2.14 -19.21 -16.17
N LYS A 377 2.95 -20.15 -16.67
CA LYS A 377 4.37 -19.91 -16.96
C LYS A 377 4.57 -18.84 -18.04
N GLU A 378 3.86 -18.93 -19.16
CA GLU A 378 3.97 -17.98 -20.28
C GLU A 378 3.59 -16.55 -19.86
N GLU A 379 2.49 -16.39 -19.11
CA GLU A 379 2.07 -15.07 -18.62
C GLU A 379 3.05 -14.50 -17.58
N VAL A 380 3.60 -15.31 -16.67
CA VAL A 380 4.64 -14.86 -15.74
C VAL A 380 5.94 -14.48 -16.46
N GLU A 381 6.39 -15.26 -17.45
CA GLU A 381 7.58 -14.93 -18.25
C GLU A 381 7.38 -13.64 -19.07
N LYS A 382 6.16 -13.40 -19.57
CA LYS A 382 5.76 -12.14 -20.21
C LYS A 382 5.78 -10.96 -19.23
N GLN A 383 5.14 -11.09 -18.07
CA GLN A 383 5.13 -10.04 -17.04
C GLN A 383 6.53 -9.68 -16.54
N VAL A 384 7.43 -10.66 -16.41
CA VAL A 384 8.85 -10.41 -16.10
C VAL A 384 9.53 -9.59 -17.20
N ALA A 385 9.29 -9.90 -18.48
CA ALA A 385 9.87 -9.16 -19.59
C ALA A 385 9.34 -7.71 -19.66
N GLU A 386 8.03 -7.51 -19.45
CA GLU A 386 7.39 -6.19 -19.43
C GLU A 386 7.87 -5.35 -18.22
N ALA A 387 8.03 -5.98 -17.05
CA ALA A 387 8.57 -5.33 -15.85
C ALA A 387 10.05 -4.96 -16.00
N GLU A 388 10.85 -5.78 -16.68
CA GLU A 388 12.26 -5.51 -17.02
C GLU A 388 12.39 -4.36 -18.03
N GLU A 389 11.55 -4.34 -19.09
CA GLU A 389 11.52 -3.24 -20.07
C GLU A 389 11.15 -1.90 -19.40
N THR A 390 10.26 -1.93 -18.41
CA THR A 390 9.81 -0.74 -17.68
C THR A 390 10.80 -0.27 -16.59
N ASN A 391 11.27 -1.18 -15.73
CA ASN A 391 12.05 -0.82 -14.54
C ASN A 391 13.57 -0.95 -14.73
N GLY A 392 14.04 -1.81 -15.63
CA GLY A 392 15.46 -2.00 -15.91
C GLY A 392 16.19 -0.71 -16.34
N PRO A 393 15.61 0.17 -17.19
CA PRO A 393 16.18 1.48 -17.49
C PRO A 393 16.33 2.39 -16.25
N GLU A 394 15.35 2.38 -15.36
CA GLU A 394 15.34 3.20 -14.14
C GLU A 394 16.36 2.71 -13.10
N ILE A 395 16.48 1.39 -12.90
CA ILE A 395 17.49 0.81 -12.02
C ILE A 395 18.90 1.05 -12.58
N LYS A 396 19.07 0.96 -13.90
CA LYS A 396 20.34 1.28 -14.57
C LYS A 396 20.73 2.76 -14.49
N LYS A 397 19.78 3.69 -14.35
CA LYS A 397 20.06 5.10 -14.04
C LYS A 397 20.74 5.22 -12.67
N ILE A 398 20.34 4.42 -11.67
CA ILE A 398 21.01 4.37 -10.36
C ILE A 398 22.45 3.87 -10.49
N ASP A 399 22.69 2.72 -11.15
CA ASP A 399 24.05 2.20 -11.37
C ASP A 399 24.96 3.22 -12.08
N THR A 400 24.42 3.91 -13.10
CA THR A 400 25.13 4.94 -13.86
C THR A 400 25.49 6.12 -12.96
N ALA A 401 24.54 6.58 -12.14
CA ALA A 401 24.73 7.67 -11.21
C ALA A 401 25.60 7.32 -10.00
N GLU A 402 25.73 6.04 -9.63
CA GLU A 402 26.69 5.57 -8.62
C GLU A 402 28.12 5.51 -9.20
N ALA A 403 28.28 5.05 -10.44
CA ALA A 403 29.58 4.97 -11.12
C ALA A 403 30.16 6.33 -11.52
N ASP A 404 29.32 7.32 -11.87
CA ASP A 404 29.76 8.66 -12.25
C ASP A 404 29.71 9.63 -11.04
N THR A 405 30.87 10.07 -10.57
CA THR A 405 30.97 11.04 -9.45
C THR A 405 30.66 12.48 -9.87
N SER A 406 30.51 12.77 -11.16
CA SER A 406 30.06 14.09 -11.64
C SER A 406 28.54 14.28 -11.51
N ILE A 407 27.77 13.20 -11.40
CA ILE A 407 26.35 13.24 -11.06
C ILE A 407 26.23 13.52 -9.56
N ALA A 408 25.71 14.70 -9.21
CA ALA A 408 25.45 15.11 -7.85
C ALA A 408 24.21 14.41 -7.27
N TYR A 409 24.14 14.26 -5.95
CA TYR A 409 22.95 13.73 -5.25
C TYR A 409 22.28 14.81 -4.41
N LEU A 410 20.96 14.80 -4.38
CA LEU A 410 20.17 15.33 -3.27
C LEU A 410 19.91 14.18 -2.29
N ARG A 411 20.26 14.35 -1.02
CA ARG A 411 19.97 13.40 0.06
C ARG A 411 18.97 14.01 1.02
N CYS A 412 17.81 13.39 1.15
CA CYS A 412 16.76 13.79 2.08
C CYS A 412 16.88 12.95 3.35
N LEU A 413 17.21 13.57 4.48
CA LEU A 413 17.23 12.92 5.80
C LEU A 413 15.87 12.96 6.49
N GLU A 414 15.12 14.02 6.21
CA GLU A 414 13.72 14.18 6.57
C GLU A 414 13.01 14.49 5.25
N TYR A 415 12.00 13.69 4.92
CA TYR A 415 11.13 13.90 3.79
C TYR A 415 9.71 13.58 4.22
N GLY A 416 8.76 14.22 3.56
CA GLY A 416 7.36 13.95 3.81
C GLY A 416 6.93 12.64 3.14
N GLU A 417 5.66 12.63 2.79
CA GLU A 417 5.03 11.53 2.11
C GLU A 417 5.64 11.25 0.72
N ILE A 418 5.88 9.97 0.43
CA ILE A 418 6.46 9.49 -0.82
C ILE A 418 5.53 8.45 -1.46
N ALA A 419 5.37 8.55 -2.79
CA ALA A 419 4.79 7.52 -3.62
C ALA A 419 5.82 7.05 -4.67
N TYR A 420 5.67 5.84 -5.17
CA TYR A 420 6.54 5.22 -6.17
C TYR A 420 5.76 4.12 -6.89
N VAL A 421 6.18 3.78 -8.11
CA VAL A 421 5.53 2.72 -8.92
C VAL A 421 6.09 1.34 -8.58
N GLY A 422 7.38 1.24 -8.26
CA GLY A 422 8.02 0.00 -7.84
C GLY A 422 9.04 0.22 -6.73
N SER A 423 9.21 -0.79 -5.86
CA SER A 423 10.24 -0.85 -4.83
C SER A 423 11.02 -2.16 -4.97
N PHE A 424 12.33 -2.05 -5.16
CA PHE A 424 13.18 -3.17 -5.56
C PHE A 424 14.36 -3.34 -4.61
N ALA A 425 14.53 -4.56 -4.09
CA ALA A 425 15.73 -4.94 -3.38
C ALA A 425 16.83 -5.21 -4.42
N TYR A 426 17.84 -4.33 -4.47
CA TYR A 426 18.88 -4.38 -5.48
C TYR A 426 20.26 -4.16 -4.87
N GLN A 427 21.15 -5.15 -5.02
CA GLN A 427 22.48 -5.15 -4.38
C GLN A 427 22.35 -4.99 -2.85
N ASP A 428 22.80 -3.86 -2.29
CA ASP A 428 22.76 -3.47 -0.88
C ASP A 428 21.80 -2.29 -0.60
N LYS A 429 20.92 -1.97 -1.55
CA LYS A 429 20.02 -0.80 -1.51
C LYS A 429 18.59 -1.15 -1.91
N VAL A 430 17.66 -0.26 -1.57
CA VAL A 430 16.28 -0.31 -2.08
C VAL A 430 16.12 0.78 -3.13
N VAL A 431 15.78 0.42 -4.36
CA VAL A 431 15.52 1.35 -5.47
C VAL A 431 14.02 1.57 -5.61
N LEU A 432 13.59 2.83 -5.64
CA LEU A 432 12.22 3.25 -5.87
C LEU A 432 12.11 3.81 -7.29
N THR A 433 11.35 3.17 -8.17
CA THR A 433 11.14 3.65 -9.54
C THR A 433 9.97 4.64 -9.61
N THR A 434 10.11 5.62 -10.49
CA THR A 434 9.06 6.61 -10.79
C THR A 434 8.57 7.31 -9.51
N THR A 435 9.51 7.80 -8.70
CA THR A 435 9.23 8.42 -7.40
C THR A 435 8.44 9.71 -7.55
N ILE A 436 7.44 9.90 -6.71
CA ILE A 436 6.67 11.13 -6.53
C ILE A 436 6.88 11.59 -5.09
N LEU A 437 7.50 12.77 -4.93
CA LEU A 437 7.83 13.35 -3.62
C LEU A 437 7.85 14.89 -3.72
N THR A 438 7.18 15.54 -2.79
CA THR A 438 7.22 17.01 -2.63
C THR A 438 7.97 17.37 -1.35
N LEU A 439 9.14 18.00 -1.48
CA LEU A 439 9.93 18.50 -0.35
C LEU A 439 9.59 19.97 -0.11
N SER A 440 9.09 20.30 1.08
CA SER A 440 8.76 21.67 1.46
C SER A 440 9.47 22.09 2.75
N ASN A 441 10.31 23.12 2.68
CA ASN A 441 10.96 23.72 3.87
C ASN A 441 11.08 25.24 3.70
N SER A 442 10.66 26.01 4.71
CA SER A 442 10.89 27.46 4.79
C SER A 442 10.36 28.29 3.61
N GLY A 443 9.24 27.89 3.01
CA GLY A 443 8.67 28.56 1.83
C GLY A 443 9.39 28.22 0.51
N GLN A 444 10.19 27.15 0.51
CA GLN A 444 10.77 26.55 -0.70
C GLN A 444 10.10 25.20 -0.94
N ASN A 445 9.88 24.87 -2.21
CA ASN A 445 9.30 23.62 -2.65
C ASN A 445 10.15 23.04 -3.79
N LEU A 446 10.53 21.76 -3.65
CA LEU A 446 11.11 20.94 -4.70
C LEU A 446 10.20 19.74 -4.97
N GLN A 447 9.78 19.58 -6.21
CA GLN A 447 9.03 18.43 -6.69
C GLN A 447 9.98 17.43 -7.36
N ILE A 448 9.77 16.16 -7.05
CA ILE A 448 10.34 14.99 -7.71
C ILE A 448 9.13 14.22 -8.25
N ILE A 449 9.04 14.01 -9.56
CA ILE A 449 7.94 13.31 -10.22
C ILE A 449 8.54 12.44 -11.31
N GLY A 450 8.45 11.12 -11.15
CA GLY A 450 8.93 10.17 -12.15
C GLY A 450 10.46 10.00 -12.20
N ALA A 451 11.21 10.43 -11.18
CA ALA A 451 12.64 10.15 -11.08
C ALA A 451 12.90 8.84 -10.30
N PRO A 452 13.96 8.07 -10.61
CA PRO A 452 14.35 6.94 -9.79
C PRO A 452 15.12 7.44 -8.56
N THR A 453 14.85 6.88 -7.40
CA THR A 453 15.52 7.21 -6.14
C THR A 453 15.96 5.94 -5.43
N PHE A 454 16.82 6.06 -4.41
CA PHE A 454 17.25 4.89 -3.64
C PHE A 454 17.57 5.19 -2.19
N THR A 455 17.43 4.19 -1.34
CA THR A 455 17.81 4.22 0.08
C THR A 455 18.80 3.10 0.38
N GLY A 456 19.64 3.24 1.41
CA GLY A 456 20.38 2.09 1.95
C GLY A 456 19.43 1.05 2.55
N ALA A 457 19.92 -0.14 2.85
CA ALA A 457 19.12 -1.19 3.50
C ALA A 457 18.50 -0.75 4.86
N ASP A 458 19.10 0.25 5.53
CA ASP A 458 18.60 0.88 6.76
C ASP A 458 17.44 1.87 6.54
N ARG A 459 17.19 2.28 5.29
CA ARG A 459 16.23 3.31 4.87
C ARG A 459 16.37 4.66 5.58
N GLU A 460 17.54 4.98 6.17
CA GLU A 460 17.73 6.22 6.96
C GLU A 460 17.72 7.50 6.11
N ALA A 461 17.98 7.41 4.80
CA ALA A 461 18.01 8.56 3.91
C ALA A 461 17.64 8.21 2.47
N LEU A 462 16.82 9.06 1.84
CA LEU A 462 16.50 8.98 0.42
C LEU A 462 17.55 9.72 -0.39
N ASN A 463 18.16 9.03 -1.36
CA ASN A 463 19.11 9.60 -2.30
C ASN A 463 18.41 9.76 -3.66
N VAL A 464 18.47 10.98 -4.18
CA VAL A 464 17.87 11.41 -5.45
C VAL A 464 19.03 11.83 -6.37
N PRO A 465 19.42 10.96 -7.32
CA PRO A 465 20.39 11.32 -8.34
C PRO A 465 19.93 12.49 -9.20
N LEU A 466 20.77 13.53 -9.36
CA LEU A 466 20.49 14.67 -10.23
C LEU A 466 20.89 14.34 -11.68
N ILE A 467 20.19 13.37 -12.25
CA ILE A 467 20.36 12.88 -13.64
C ILE A 467 19.48 13.73 -14.57
N ASP A 468 19.99 14.07 -15.76
CA ASP A 468 19.27 14.82 -16.81
C ASP A 468 18.64 16.16 -16.37
N VAL A 469 19.11 16.72 -15.26
CA VAL A 469 18.69 18.04 -14.75
C VAL A 469 19.84 19.03 -14.69
N THR A 470 19.50 20.32 -14.66
CA THR A 470 20.45 21.38 -14.33
C THR A 470 20.25 21.81 -12.89
N HIS A 471 21.34 21.99 -12.14
CA HIS A 471 21.28 22.49 -10.77
C HIS A 471 22.23 23.65 -10.52
N SER A 472 21.89 24.49 -9.56
CA SER A 472 22.75 25.56 -9.05
C SER A 472 22.58 25.68 -7.54
N TYR A 473 23.64 26.10 -6.85
CA TYR A 473 23.64 26.23 -5.40
C TYR A 473 24.20 27.59 -4.99
N ASP A 474 23.37 28.40 -4.34
CA ASP A 474 23.73 29.71 -3.83
C ASP A 474 23.10 29.95 -2.45
N ASN A 475 23.84 30.61 -1.56
CA ASN A 475 23.38 31.03 -0.22
C ASN A 475 22.62 29.96 0.61
N GLY A 476 22.97 28.67 0.47
CA GLY A 476 22.35 27.56 1.20
C GLY A 476 21.09 26.96 0.54
N VAL A 477 20.79 27.38 -0.69
CA VAL A 477 19.64 26.94 -1.47
C VAL A 477 20.12 26.20 -2.72
N LEU A 478 19.64 24.97 -2.89
CA LEU A 478 19.74 24.22 -4.14
C LEU A 478 18.54 24.57 -5.02
N THR A 479 18.79 24.99 -6.26
CA THR A 479 17.78 25.18 -7.31
C THR A 479 18.00 24.13 -8.38
N ILE A 480 16.96 23.36 -8.72
CA ILE A 480 17.00 22.32 -9.75
C ILE A 480 15.98 22.66 -10.84
N THR A 481 16.35 22.42 -12.10
CA THR A 481 15.47 22.59 -13.25
C THR A 481 15.70 21.44 -14.24
N GLY A 482 14.64 20.66 -14.43
CA GLY A 482 14.48 19.60 -15.41
C GLY A 482 13.05 19.05 -15.33
N ASP A 483 12.73 18.04 -16.14
CA ASP A 483 11.35 17.59 -16.32
C ASP A 483 10.83 16.80 -15.11
N ASN A 484 11.67 15.93 -14.53
CA ASN A 484 11.30 15.02 -13.43
C ASN A 484 11.71 15.53 -12.03
N ILE A 485 12.57 16.57 -11.95
CA ILE A 485 12.98 17.19 -10.69
C ILE A 485 13.05 18.70 -10.89
N THR A 486 12.25 19.47 -10.16
CA THR A 486 12.13 20.91 -10.37
C THR A 486 11.80 21.68 -9.09
N GLY A 487 12.34 22.88 -8.96
CA GLY A 487 12.07 23.79 -7.84
C GLY A 487 13.31 24.11 -7.00
N THR A 488 13.11 24.36 -5.71
CA THR A 488 14.15 24.81 -4.78
C THR A 488 14.04 24.16 -3.40
N ILE A 489 15.17 23.90 -2.75
CA ILE A 489 15.20 23.39 -1.38
C ILE A 489 16.42 23.91 -0.62
N LYS A 490 16.31 24.08 0.71
CA LYS A 490 17.47 24.35 1.57
C LYS A 490 18.28 23.07 1.69
N ALA A 491 19.58 23.18 1.47
CA ALA A 491 20.48 22.04 1.59
C ALA A 491 21.86 22.44 2.11
N GLU A 492 22.52 21.52 2.81
CA GLU A 492 23.95 21.60 3.10
C GLU A 492 24.74 20.94 1.96
N ARG A 493 25.58 21.71 1.26
CA ARG A 493 26.47 21.17 0.23
C ARG A 493 27.72 20.54 0.87
N THR A 494 27.94 19.26 0.62
CA THR A 494 29.12 18.49 1.03
C THR A 494 29.76 17.77 -0.17
N THR A 495 30.81 16.99 0.07
CA THR A 495 31.46 16.15 -0.94
C THR A 495 31.79 14.79 -0.34
N GLU A 496 31.28 13.73 -0.96
CA GLU A 496 31.43 12.35 -0.52
C GLU A 496 32.08 11.53 -1.63
N ASN A 497 33.24 10.93 -1.37
CA ASN A 497 33.98 10.13 -2.35
C ASN A 497 34.26 10.84 -3.71
N GLY A 498 34.30 12.18 -3.70
CA GLY A 498 34.47 13.00 -4.91
C GLY A 498 33.17 13.37 -5.62
N ARG A 499 32.02 12.84 -5.19
CA ARG A 499 30.68 13.26 -5.61
C ARG A 499 30.20 14.45 -4.78
N GLU A 500 29.51 15.38 -5.43
CA GLU A 500 28.78 16.46 -4.78
C GLU A 500 27.46 15.94 -4.18
N VAL A 501 27.21 16.24 -2.90
CA VAL A 501 25.99 15.83 -2.20
C VAL A 501 25.35 17.05 -1.54
N TYR A 502 24.05 17.20 -1.70
CA TYR A 502 23.21 18.22 -1.10
C TYR A 502 22.30 17.59 -0.07
N ILE A 503 22.50 17.89 1.22
CA ILE A 503 21.73 17.28 2.31
C ILE A 503 20.54 18.18 2.66
N ALA A 504 19.33 17.74 2.33
CA ALA A 504 18.08 18.35 2.77
C ALA A 504 17.62 17.77 4.13
N ARG A 505 17.00 18.66 4.92
CA ARG A 505 16.43 18.46 6.25
C ARG A 505 15.18 19.33 6.36
#